data_AF-A0A496S5V5-F1
#
_entry.id   AF-A0A496S5V5-F1
#
_cell.length_a   1.000
_cell.length_b   1.000
_cell.length_c   1.000
_cell.angle_alpha   90.00
_cell.angle_beta   90.00
_cell.angle_gamma   90.00
#
_symmetry.space_group_name_H-M   'P 1'
#
loop_
_entity.id
_entity.type
_entity.pdbx_description
1 polymer ?
#
loop_
_entity_poly.entity_id
_entity_poly.type
_entity_poly.pdbx_seq_one_letter_code
_entity_poly.pdbx_strand_id
1 'polypeptide(L)' 'SKPIVDVKTIKTELDVAFNTANSLLGKFLKAGLVKEITGHSRNRLFVLWKYLDLFKK' A
#
# COMPACT_ATOMS: atom_id res chain seq x y z
N SER A 1 -5.29 14.49 1.47
CA SER A 1 -4.47 13.33 1.07
C SER A 1 -4.98 12.07 1.75
N LYS A 2 -5.24 10.97 1.01
CA LYS A 2 -5.67 9.69 1.58
C LYS A 2 -4.45 8.75 1.66
N PRO A 3 -3.76 8.60 2.81
CA PRO A 3 -2.52 7.83 2.92
C PRO A 3 -2.74 6.31 3.07
N ILE A 4 -4.01 5.90 3.05
CA ILE A 4 -4.45 4.51 3.12
C ILE A 4 -4.84 4.10 1.70
N VAL A 5 -4.22 3.03 1.22
CA VAL A 5 -4.42 2.48 -0.12
C VAL A 5 -4.71 0.99 -0.03
N ASP A 6 -5.60 0.51 -0.89
CA ASP A 6 -5.81 -0.92 -1.12
C ASP A 6 -5.19 -1.35 -2.46
N VAL A 7 -5.10 -2.67 -2.67
CA VAL A 7 -4.57 -3.24 -3.93
C VAL A 7 -5.40 -2.77 -5.14
N LYS A 8 -6.70 -2.56 -4.98
CA LYS A 8 -7.62 -2.15 -6.05
C LYS A 8 -7.36 -0.71 -6.50
N THR A 9 -7.05 0.16 -5.56
CA THR A 9 -6.70 1.56 -5.78
C THR A 9 -5.37 1.63 -6.52
N ILE A 10 -4.36 0.90 -6.06
CA ILE A 10 -3.05 0.83 -6.73
C ILE A 10 -3.17 0.28 -8.14
N LYS A 11 -3.99 -0.75 -8.33
CA LYS A 11 -4.29 -1.32 -9.64
C LYS A 11 -4.83 -0.24 -10.59
N THR A 12 -5.78 0.56 -10.15
CA THR A 12 -6.41 1.62 -10.97
C THR A 12 -5.48 2.81 -11.20
N GLU A 13 -4.78 3.28 -10.17
CA GLU A 13 -3.90 4.46 -10.24
C GLU A 13 -2.64 4.20 -11.09
N LEU A 14 -2.09 2.97 -11.02
CA LEU A 14 -0.92 2.58 -11.81
C LEU A 14 -1.28 1.89 -13.13
N ASP A 15 -2.57 1.65 -13.38
CA ASP A 15 -3.08 0.87 -14.53
C ASP A 15 -2.35 -0.46 -14.74
N VAL A 16 -2.17 -1.22 -13.65
CA VAL A 16 -1.48 -2.53 -13.67
C VAL A 16 -2.42 -3.68 -13.35
N ALA A 17 -2.02 -4.91 -13.67
CA ALA A 17 -2.75 -6.10 -13.22
C ALA A 17 -2.77 -6.21 -11.69
N PHE A 18 -3.84 -6.80 -11.13
CA PHE A 18 -3.97 -7.01 -9.68
C PHE A 18 -2.80 -7.79 -9.08
N ASN A 19 -2.32 -8.82 -9.78
CA ASN A 19 -1.17 -9.62 -9.35
C ASN A 19 0.12 -8.78 -9.30
N THR A 20 0.30 -7.88 -10.26
CA THR A 20 1.43 -6.94 -10.31
C THR A 20 1.37 -5.95 -9.16
N ALA A 21 0.21 -5.33 -8.92
CA ALA A 21 0.00 -4.44 -7.77
C ALA A 21 0.27 -5.14 -6.43
N ASN A 22 -0.20 -6.39 -6.27
CA ASN A 22 0.02 -7.17 -5.06
C ASN A 22 1.51 -7.53 -4.86
N SER A 23 2.22 -7.89 -5.93
CA SER A 23 3.67 -8.14 -5.87
C SER A 23 4.46 -6.88 -5.51
N LEU A 24 4.10 -5.72 -6.08
CA LEU A 24 4.67 -4.41 -5.76
C LEU A 24 4.48 -4.06 -4.28
N LEU A 25 3.27 -4.22 -3.76
CA LEU A 25 2.98 -4.05 -2.33
C LEU A 25 3.82 -4.98 -1.46
N GLY A 26 4.00 -6.24 -1.87
CA GLY A 26 4.91 -7.18 -1.20
C GLY A 26 6.35 -6.67 -1.13
N LYS A 27 6.86 -6.07 -2.22
CA LYS A 27 8.19 -5.44 -2.23
C LYS A 27 8.24 -4.22 -1.31
N PHE A 28 7.22 -3.38 -1.31
CA PHE A 28 7.14 -2.21 -0.44
C PHE A 28 7.03 -2.55 1.04
N LEU A 29 6.32 -3.63 1.40
CA LEU A 29 6.28 -4.16 2.76
C LEU A 29 7.67 -4.62 3.20
N LYS A 30 8.35 -5.41 2.36
CA LYS A 30 9.73 -5.89 2.63
C LYS A 30 10.72 -4.74 2.76
N ALA A 31 10.55 -3.68 1.96
CA ALA A 31 11.38 -2.47 2.04
C ALA A 31 11.00 -1.55 3.23
N GLY A 32 9.95 -1.88 3.99
CA GLY A 32 9.48 -1.08 5.12
C GLY A 32 8.83 0.25 4.72
N LEU A 33 8.44 0.44 3.46
CA LEU A 33 7.84 1.69 2.96
C LEU A 33 6.35 1.80 3.32
N VAL A 34 5.66 0.65 3.29
CA VAL A 34 4.25 0.53 3.66
C VAL A 34 4.08 -0.43 4.83
N LYS A 35 3.01 -0.25 5.59
CA LYS A 35 2.58 -1.19 6.63
C LYS A 35 1.18 -1.67 6.30
N GLU A 36 0.96 -2.96 6.46
CA GLU A 36 -0.39 -3.51 6.45
C GLU A 36 -1.08 -3.15 7.77
N ILE A 37 -2.27 -2.58 7.68
CA ILE A 37 -3.08 -2.18 8.84
C ILE A 37 -4.30 -3.08 9.05
N THR A 38 -4.56 -3.99 8.12
CA THR A 38 -5.71 -4.92 8.14
C THR A 38 -5.29 -6.32 8.54
N GLY A 39 -6.04 -6.92 9.45
CA GLY A 39 -5.84 -8.32 9.86
C GLY A 39 -6.63 -9.36 9.07
N HIS A 40 -7.43 -8.98 8.05
CA HIS A 40 -8.32 -9.90 7.33
C HIS A 40 -8.12 -9.89 5.81
N SER A 41 -8.00 -11.09 5.23
CA SER A 41 -7.44 -11.40 3.90
C SER A 41 -8.17 -10.84 2.66
N ARG A 42 -9.40 -10.30 2.78
CA ARG A 42 -10.22 -9.94 1.59
C ARG A 42 -10.17 -8.46 1.19
N ASN A 43 -9.75 -7.56 2.07
CA ASN A 43 -9.61 -6.13 1.77
C ASN A 43 -8.37 -5.57 2.48
N ARG A 44 -7.19 -6.02 2.03
CA ARG A 44 -5.93 -5.61 2.67
C ARG A 44 -5.71 -4.12 2.44
N LEU A 45 -5.62 -3.36 3.53
CA LEU A 45 -5.29 -1.94 3.52
C LEU A 45 -3.84 -1.75 3.92
N PHE A 46 -3.18 -0.87 3.19
CA PHE A 46 -1.80 -0.51 3.38
C PHE A 46 -1.69 0.98 3.65
N VAL A 47 -0.88 1.35 4.63
CA VAL A 47 -0.58 2.74 4.94
C VAL A 47 0.86 3.05 4.54
N LEU A 48 1.06 4.14 3.80
CA LEU A 48 2.39 4.71 3.55
C LEU A 48 2.88 5.46 4.79
N TRP A 49 3.20 4.72 5.85
CA TRP A 49 3.63 5.30 7.12
C TRP A 49 4.93 6.08 6.99
N LYS A 50 5.88 5.62 6.15
CA LYS A 50 7.17 6.30 5.96
C LYS A 50 7.00 7.65 5.25
N TYR A 51 6.06 7.76 4.32
CA TYR A 51 5.71 9.03 3.69
C TYR A 51 5.08 9.98 4.71
N LEU A 52 4.12 9.50 5.51
CA LEU A 52 3.51 10.31 6.57
C LEU A 52 4.52 10.83 7.59
N ASP A 53 5.56 10.04 7.88
CA ASP A 53 6.64 10.42 8.78
C ASP A 53 7.46 11.62 8.26
N LEU A 54 7.60 11.77 6.93
CA LEU A 54 8.30 12.90 6.32
C LEU A 54 7.58 14.25 6.55
N PHE A 55 6.27 14.25 6.78
CA PHE A 55 5.48 15.46 7.03
C PHE A 55 5.25 15.74 8.52
N LYS A 56 5.77 14.90 9.42
CA LYS A 56 5.66 15.10 10.87
C LYS A 56 6.73 16.05 11.45
N LYS A 57 7.37 16.88 10.63
CA LYS A 57 8.43 17.79 11.05
C LYS A 57 8.17 19.22 10.59
#